data_AF-A0A1R3HPV8-F1
#
_entry.id   AF-A0A1R3HPV8-F1
#
_cell.length_a   1.000
_cell.length_b   1.000
_cell.length_c   1.000
_cell.angle_alpha   90.00
_cell.angle_beta   90.00
_cell.angle_gamma   90.00
#
_symmetry.space_group_name_H-M   'P 1'
#
loop_
_entity.id
_entity.type
_entity.pdbx_description
1 polymer ?
#
loop_
_entity_poly.entity_id
_entity_poly.type
_entity_poly.pdbx_seq_one_letter_code
_entity_poly.pdbx_strand_id
1 'polypeptide(L)'
;MAEISKAFVLNNGISSLIGPKEKGGVDFDSNDTILGVDDAIPIIDYSKLTSNDPHQSSQAVEFLGKICLEYGFFAVTNHTIPESLINGTMEALQGFFDLAEEKKRKYETNNAMDKIRWGIGDVQHVTREFFKIVSHPHFHCPTEPNVLRETLQEYSKRLREVGINLVRGISKSFGQEESYIEKAMSLESGYDFFTANDYPPRVSAPNIIGQFPHNDPGLLILLVQNVSGGLQLYHKGKWVKANLNPHWIIVNLADHLEILTNGKYKSTVHRVIVNNEVRRVTFPLFMGPSLEATVSPAPEFVDEDNPPAYHGMTYKEYLEANQHHVIEGKSCLQQIRL
;
A
#
# COMPACT_ATOMS: atom_id res chain seq x y z
N MET A 1 9.68 36.03 23.73
CA MET A 1 8.95 35.14 24.64
C MET A 1 8.48 33.99 23.77
N ALA A 2 9.36 33.06 23.34
CA ALA A 2 9.81 31.87 24.10
C ALA A 2 8.57 31.12 24.62
N GLU A 3 8.22 29.89 24.22
CA GLU A 3 8.96 28.66 23.94
C GLU A 3 8.16 27.91 22.83
N ILE A 4 8.73 27.13 21.91
CA ILE A 4 9.09 25.72 22.08
C ILE A 4 9.99 25.39 20.87
N SER A 5 11.29 25.24 21.10
CA SER A 5 12.20 24.63 20.13
C SER A 5 13.40 24.12 20.91
N LYS A 6 13.42 22.80 21.14
CA LYS A 6 14.58 21.92 21.35
C LYS A 6 14.14 20.66 22.09
N ALA A 7 14.13 19.54 21.39
CA ALA A 7 14.80 18.30 21.80
C ALA A 7 14.49 17.22 20.76
N PHE A 8 15.47 16.85 19.95
CA PHE A 8 15.84 15.47 19.64
C PHE A 8 17.04 15.53 18.68
N VAL A 9 18.22 15.67 19.27
CA VAL A 9 19.49 15.29 18.65
C VAL A 9 19.85 13.97 19.31
N LEU A 10 19.81 12.87 18.56
CA LEU A 10 20.43 11.62 18.99
C LEU A 10 21.65 11.33 18.13
N ASN A 11 22.73 11.12 18.86
CA ASN A 11 24.10 10.91 18.42
C ASN A 11 24.23 9.52 17.78
N ASN A 12 25.07 9.44 16.74
CA ASN A 12 25.47 8.19 16.10
C ASN A 12 26.26 7.30 17.07
N GLY A 13 25.78 6.07 17.27
CA GLY A 13 26.47 4.99 17.95
C GLY A 13 25.87 3.65 17.53
N ILE A 14 26.68 2.81 16.87
CA ILE A 14 26.32 1.48 16.37
C ILE A 14 25.95 0.59 17.58
N SER A 15 24.66 0.40 17.84
CA SER A 15 24.05 -0.73 18.59
C SER A 15 22.60 -0.38 19.01
N SER A 16 21.62 -0.66 18.14
CA SER A 16 20.22 -1.02 18.50
C SER A 16 19.32 -1.01 17.25
N LEU A 17 19.31 -2.10 16.50
CA LEU A 17 18.30 -2.36 15.46
C LEU A 17 17.06 -3.08 16.04
N ILE A 18 16.67 -2.72 17.26
CA ILE A 18 15.38 -3.11 17.83
C ILE A 18 14.76 -1.80 18.29
N GLY A 19 13.73 -1.37 17.57
CA GLY A 19 12.92 -0.22 17.97
C GLY A 19 12.35 -0.41 19.37
N PRO A 20 11.94 0.66 20.06
CA PRO A 20 11.38 0.54 21.40
C PRO A 20 10.20 -0.45 21.40
N LYS A 21 10.20 -1.37 22.39
CA LYS A 21 9.15 -2.36 22.63
C LYS A 21 7.77 -1.68 22.65
N GLU A 22 6.94 -2.00 21.68
CA GLU A 22 5.63 -1.38 21.46
C GLU A 22 4.57 -1.97 22.41
N LYS A 23 3.85 -1.12 23.15
CA LYS A 23 2.63 -1.54 23.85
C LYS A 23 1.48 -1.56 22.86
N GLY A 24 1.03 -2.74 22.45
CA GLY A 24 -0.19 -2.94 21.64
C GLY A 24 0.04 -3.23 20.15
N GLY A 25 1.30 -3.28 19.69
CA GLY A 25 1.67 -3.88 18.40
C GLY A 25 1.72 -5.41 18.49
N VAL A 26 1.55 -6.10 17.36
CA VAL A 26 1.83 -7.54 17.29
C VAL A 26 3.35 -7.71 17.47
N ASP A 27 3.76 -8.37 18.56
CA ASP A 27 5.17 -8.67 18.82
C ASP A 27 5.62 -9.81 17.90
N PHE A 28 6.23 -9.46 16.77
CA PHE A 28 6.80 -10.43 15.83
C PHE A 28 8.16 -10.88 16.39
N ASP A 29 8.13 -11.88 17.28
CA ASP A 29 9.33 -12.47 17.86
C ASP A 29 10.25 -13.05 16.76
N SER A 30 11.55 -13.07 17.03
CA SER A 30 12.58 -13.63 16.14
C SER A 30 12.44 -15.14 15.86
N ASN A 31 11.55 -15.82 16.59
CA ASN A 31 11.18 -17.22 16.40
C ASN A 31 9.89 -17.41 15.60
N ASP A 32 9.24 -16.33 15.15
CA ASP A 32 8.05 -16.42 14.30
C ASP A 32 8.43 -17.14 13.00
N THR A 33 7.86 -18.32 12.77
CA THR A 33 8.21 -19.14 11.62
C THR A 33 8.02 -18.31 10.36
N ILE A 34 9.10 -18.07 9.60
CA ILE A 34 9.07 -17.32 8.32
C ILE A 34 8.13 -18.00 7.30
N LEU A 35 7.76 -19.24 7.58
CA LEU A 35 6.81 -20.05 6.84
C LEU A 35 5.37 -19.56 7.07
N GLY A 36 4.87 -18.76 6.14
CA GLY A 36 3.44 -18.50 6.04
C GLY A 36 2.68 -19.77 5.64
N VAL A 37 1.42 -19.86 6.03
CA VAL A 37 0.51 -20.95 5.66
C VAL A 37 -0.19 -20.64 4.33
N ASP A 38 -0.63 -21.69 3.64
CA ASP A 38 -1.63 -21.53 2.58
C ASP A 38 -3.01 -21.43 3.23
N ASP A 39 -3.72 -20.35 2.94
CA ASP A 39 -5.11 -20.14 3.35
C ASP A 39 -5.86 -19.39 2.25
N ALA A 40 -7.18 -19.50 2.25
CA ALA A 40 -8.02 -18.87 1.25
C ALA A 40 -8.00 -17.34 1.44
N ILE A 41 -7.58 -16.62 0.40
CA ILE A 41 -7.76 -15.17 0.31
C ILE A 41 -9.13 -14.90 -0.33
N PRO A 42 -10.00 -14.07 0.29
CA PRO A 42 -11.28 -13.74 -0.30
C PRO A 42 -11.12 -13.08 -1.68
N ILE A 43 -12.05 -13.35 -2.58
CA ILE A 43 -12.03 -12.86 -3.97
C ILE A 43 -13.28 -12.05 -4.24
N ILE A 44 -13.10 -10.81 -4.70
CA ILE A 44 -14.16 -9.93 -5.18
C ILE A 44 -14.24 -9.97 -6.70
N ASP A 45 -15.41 -10.31 -7.21
CA ASP A 45 -15.73 -10.18 -8.64
C ASP A 45 -16.12 -8.73 -8.94
N TYR A 46 -15.21 -7.98 -9.54
CA TYR A 46 -15.41 -6.56 -9.84
C TYR A 46 -16.62 -6.31 -10.75
N SER A 47 -16.90 -7.23 -11.68
CA SER A 47 -18.04 -7.07 -12.60
C SER A 47 -19.39 -7.09 -11.89
N LYS A 48 -19.49 -7.82 -10.77
CA LYS A 48 -20.68 -7.85 -9.91
C LYS A 48 -20.80 -6.58 -9.10
N LEU A 49 -19.67 -6.07 -8.58
CA LEU A 49 -19.63 -4.82 -7.82
C LEU A 49 -20.13 -3.64 -8.67
N THR A 50 -19.70 -3.57 -9.93
CA THR A 50 -20.08 -2.52 -10.89
C THR A 50 -21.27 -2.92 -11.78
N SER A 51 -22.04 -3.93 -11.40
CA SER A 51 -23.18 -4.40 -12.20
C SER A 51 -24.31 -3.36 -12.20
N ASN A 52 -24.99 -3.23 -13.34
CA ASN A 52 -26.23 -2.44 -13.44
C ASN A 52 -27.43 -3.15 -12.81
N ASP A 53 -27.30 -4.43 -12.43
CA ASP A 53 -28.29 -5.17 -11.65
C ASP A 53 -28.15 -4.79 -10.16
N PRO A 54 -29.14 -4.10 -9.56
CA PRO A 54 -29.06 -3.67 -8.16
C PRO A 54 -28.93 -4.81 -7.17
N HIS A 55 -29.50 -5.99 -7.47
CA HIS A 55 -29.42 -7.14 -6.57
C HIS A 55 -27.99 -7.70 -6.53
N GLN A 56 -27.38 -7.88 -7.71
CA GLN A 56 -25.99 -8.34 -7.82
C GLN A 56 -25.01 -7.35 -7.19
N SER A 57 -25.17 -6.05 -7.49
CA SER A 57 -24.32 -5.00 -6.92
C SER A 57 -24.45 -4.93 -5.40
N SER A 58 -25.68 -4.99 -4.86
CA SER A 58 -25.92 -4.98 -3.42
C SER A 58 -25.30 -6.19 -2.71
N GLN A 59 -25.40 -7.39 -3.28
CA GLN A 59 -24.76 -8.60 -2.72
C GLN A 59 -23.22 -8.49 -2.73
N ALA A 60 -22.65 -7.96 -3.81
CA ALA A 60 -21.21 -7.75 -3.91
C ALA A 60 -20.72 -6.70 -2.90
N VAL A 61 -21.48 -5.62 -2.67
CA VAL A 61 -21.20 -4.60 -1.65
C VAL A 61 -21.26 -5.19 -0.24
N GLU A 62 -22.28 -5.98 0.08
CA GLU A 62 -22.39 -6.63 1.39
C GLU A 62 -21.21 -7.57 1.65
N PHE A 63 -20.84 -8.36 0.63
CA PHE A 63 -19.70 -9.26 0.71
C PHE A 63 -18.36 -8.51 0.86
N LEU A 64 -18.18 -7.41 0.12
CA LEU A 64 -17.03 -6.53 0.26
C LEU A 64 -16.92 -5.97 1.68
N GLY A 65 -18.03 -5.51 2.27
CA GLY A 65 -18.06 -5.03 3.66
C GLY A 65 -17.62 -6.08 4.68
N LYS A 66 -18.05 -7.34 4.51
CA LYS A 66 -17.62 -8.47 5.36
C LYS A 66 -16.12 -8.75 5.21
N ILE A 67 -15.62 -8.72 3.99
CA ILE A 67 -14.18 -8.90 3.71
C ILE A 67 -13.36 -7.78 4.34
N CYS A 68 -13.78 -6.52 4.20
CA CYS A 68 -13.12 -5.38 4.81
C CYS A 68 -13.09 -5.47 6.34
N LEU A 69 -14.18 -5.94 6.95
CA LEU A 69 -14.28 -6.13 8.39
C LEU A 69 -13.40 -7.27 8.92
N GLU A 70 -13.41 -8.42 8.25
CA GLU A 70 -12.80 -9.63 8.78
C GLU A 70 -11.33 -9.79 8.37
N TYR A 71 -11.00 -9.41 7.12
CA TYR A 71 -9.70 -9.69 6.52
C TYR A 71 -8.84 -8.43 6.39
N GLY A 72 -9.42 -7.33 5.89
CA GLY A 72 -8.65 -6.14 5.52
C GLY A 72 -7.78 -6.33 4.26
N PHE A 73 -7.89 -7.49 3.59
CA PHE A 73 -7.23 -7.81 2.33
C PHE A 73 -8.05 -8.78 1.50
N PHE A 74 -7.93 -8.70 0.17
CA PHE A 74 -8.63 -9.56 -0.78
C PHE A 74 -8.00 -9.49 -2.18
N ALA A 75 -8.38 -10.42 -3.05
CA ALA A 75 -8.08 -10.37 -4.47
C ALA A 75 -9.28 -9.80 -5.25
N VAL A 76 -9.01 -9.15 -6.36
CA VAL A 76 -10.04 -8.67 -7.30
C VAL A 76 -9.84 -9.35 -8.64
N THR A 77 -10.95 -9.87 -9.20
CA THR A 77 -11.02 -10.48 -10.52
C THR A 77 -11.99 -9.73 -11.42
N ASN A 78 -11.97 -9.99 -12.73
CA ASN A 78 -12.86 -9.37 -13.71
C ASN A 78 -12.83 -7.82 -13.67
N HIS A 79 -11.68 -7.23 -13.34
CA HIS A 79 -11.46 -5.79 -13.14
C HIS A 79 -11.31 -4.99 -14.44
N THR A 80 -11.66 -5.57 -15.60
CA THR A 80 -11.64 -4.97 -16.94
C THR A 80 -10.29 -4.47 -17.50
N ILE A 81 -9.24 -4.40 -16.68
CA ILE A 81 -7.87 -4.13 -17.15
C ILE A 81 -7.39 -5.29 -18.04
N PRO A 82 -7.02 -5.03 -19.31
CA PRO A 82 -6.53 -6.09 -20.19
C PRO A 82 -5.24 -6.73 -19.66
N GLU A 83 -5.16 -8.07 -19.69
CA GLU A 83 -3.94 -8.79 -19.30
C GLU A 83 -2.72 -8.37 -20.14
N SER A 84 -2.93 -8.03 -21.42
CA SER A 84 -1.87 -7.50 -22.29
C SER A 84 -1.29 -6.18 -21.80
N LEU A 85 -2.12 -5.31 -21.21
CA LEU A 85 -1.66 -4.06 -20.61
C LEU A 85 -0.87 -4.34 -19.32
N ILE A 86 -1.36 -5.24 -18.46
CA ILE A 86 -0.64 -5.66 -17.24
C ILE A 86 0.75 -6.21 -17.60
N ASN A 87 0.79 -7.15 -18.55
CA ASN A 87 2.05 -7.77 -18.99
C ASN A 87 2.99 -6.73 -19.62
N GLY A 88 2.48 -5.89 -20.53
CA GLY A 88 3.29 -4.84 -21.18
C GLY A 88 3.84 -3.82 -20.19
N THR A 89 3.07 -3.43 -19.16
CA THR A 89 3.56 -2.57 -18.08
C THR A 89 4.65 -3.28 -17.27
N MET A 90 4.47 -4.56 -16.90
CA MET A 90 5.49 -5.33 -16.17
C MET A 90 6.78 -5.52 -16.98
N GLU A 91 6.69 -5.71 -18.29
CA GLU A 91 7.84 -5.77 -19.20
C GLU A 91 8.55 -4.41 -19.29
N ALA A 92 7.80 -3.32 -19.41
CA ALA A 92 8.39 -1.97 -19.46
C ALA A 92 9.08 -1.59 -18.14
N LEU A 93 8.53 -2.02 -17.00
CA LEU A 93 9.15 -1.85 -15.67
C LEU A 93 10.46 -2.63 -15.56
N GLN A 94 10.48 -3.89 -15.99
CA GLN A 94 11.72 -4.69 -16.07
C GLN A 94 12.75 -4.01 -16.98
N GLY A 95 12.32 -3.49 -18.13
CA GLY A 95 13.17 -2.72 -19.03
C GLY A 95 13.77 -1.47 -18.41
N PHE A 96 13.08 -0.82 -17.45
CA PHE A 96 13.67 0.27 -16.65
C PHE A 96 14.75 -0.24 -15.70
N PHE A 97 14.47 -1.32 -14.95
CA PHE A 97 15.44 -1.91 -14.02
C PHE A 97 16.68 -2.47 -14.73
N ASP A 98 16.54 -2.90 -15.98
CA ASP A 98 17.64 -3.40 -16.82
C ASP A 98 18.52 -2.30 -17.43
N LEU A 99 18.15 -1.02 -17.27
CA LEU A 99 19.00 0.09 -17.69
C LEU A 99 20.31 0.10 -16.89
N ALA A 100 21.36 0.62 -17.53
CA ALA A 100 22.61 0.95 -16.87
C ALA A 100 22.35 1.86 -15.65
N GLU A 101 23.06 1.61 -14.55
CA GLU A 101 22.82 2.26 -13.26
C GLU A 101 22.92 3.78 -13.36
N GLU A 102 23.82 4.31 -14.19
CA GLU A 102 23.99 5.75 -14.42
C GLU A 102 22.71 6.41 -14.95
N LYS A 103 21.92 5.69 -15.76
CA LYS A 103 20.64 6.17 -16.27
C LYS A 103 19.55 6.19 -15.20
N LYS A 104 19.67 5.35 -14.18
CA LYS A 104 18.71 5.22 -13.07
C LYS A 104 19.05 6.18 -11.92
N ARG A 105 20.35 6.38 -11.62
CA ARG A 105 20.87 7.31 -10.60
C ARG A 105 20.45 8.76 -10.79
N LYS A 106 20.05 9.18 -11.99
CA LYS A 106 19.45 10.51 -12.20
C LYS A 106 18.16 10.75 -11.41
N TYR A 107 17.53 9.69 -10.91
CA TYR A 107 16.35 9.74 -10.03
C TYR A 107 16.69 9.44 -8.56
N GLU A 108 17.97 9.25 -8.22
CA GLU A 108 18.43 9.17 -6.83
C GLU A 108 18.46 10.57 -6.24
N THR A 109 17.56 10.86 -5.31
CA THR A 109 17.36 12.23 -4.81
C THR A 109 16.88 12.26 -3.37
N ASN A 110 17.37 13.28 -2.65
CA ASN A 110 16.90 13.64 -1.31
C ASN A 110 15.97 14.87 -1.33
N ASN A 111 15.68 15.44 -2.50
CA ASN A 111 14.84 16.63 -2.62
C ASN A 111 13.37 16.30 -2.34
N ALA A 112 12.75 17.06 -1.44
CA ALA A 112 11.38 16.87 -1.02
C ALA A 112 10.32 17.26 -2.07
N MET A 113 10.74 17.85 -3.19
CA MET A 113 9.84 18.21 -4.28
C MET A 113 9.82 17.17 -5.41
N ASP A 114 10.76 16.24 -5.41
CA ASP A 114 10.92 15.31 -6.52
C ASP A 114 9.82 14.24 -6.52
N LYS A 115 9.23 14.05 -7.71
CA LYS A 115 8.06 13.19 -7.94
C LYS A 115 8.41 11.83 -8.51
N ILE A 116 9.69 11.60 -8.76
CA ILE A 116 10.24 10.32 -9.18
C ILE A 116 11.47 10.08 -8.30
N ARG A 117 11.56 8.90 -7.71
CA ARG A 117 12.71 8.48 -6.91
C ARG A 117 13.17 7.11 -7.34
N TRP A 118 14.48 6.88 -7.32
CA TRP A 118 15.08 5.57 -7.50
C TRP A 118 16.06 5.31 -6.37
N GLY A 119 16.20 4.05 -5.98
CA GLY A 119 17.18 3.65 -4.99
C GLY A 119 17.34 2.15 -4.87
N ILE A 120 18.34 1.76 -4.09
CA ILE A 120 18.60 0.38 -3.70
C ILE A 120 18.40 0.31 -2.19
N GLY A 121 17.37 -0.42 -1.76
CA GLY A 121 17.16 -0.75 -0.37
C GLY A 121 17.96 -1.98 0.03
N ASP A 122 18.42 -2.02 1.27
CA ASP A 122 18.99 -3.21 1.91
C ASP A 122 18.24 -3.47 3.21
N VAL A 123 17.61 -4.65 3.29
CA VAL A 123 16.95 -5.14 4.49
C VAL A 123 17.74 -6.36 4.97
N GLN A 124 18.67 -6.16 5.90
CA GLN A 124 19.49 -7.24 6.46
C GLN A 124 20.16 -8.12 5.36
N HIS A 125 20.83 -7.49 4.39
CA HIS A 125 21.48 -8.10 3.23
C HIS A 125 20.53 -8.65 2.14
N VAL A 126 19.25 -8.32 2.26
CA VAL A 126 18.27 -8.51 1.20
C VAL A 126 18.14 -7.21 0.42
N THR A 127 18.78 -7.19 -0.75
CA THR A 127 18.75 -6.04 -1.65
C THR A 127 17.45 -6.01 -2.46
N ARG A 128 16.90 -4.81 -2.59
CA ARG A 128 15.74 -4.49 -3.43
C ARG A 128 16.02 -3.21 -4.18
N GLU A 129 16.01 -3.30 -5.50
CA GLU A 129 15.99 -2.08 -6.32
C GLU A 129 14.54 -1.58 -6.40
N PHE A 130 14.33 -0.28 -6.27
CA PHE A 130 13.00 0.29 -6.37
C PHE A 130 13.02 1.63 -7.10
N PHE A 131 11.86 1.96 -7.68
CA PHE A 131 11.58 3.34 -8.01
C PHE A 131 10.15 3.70 -7.62
N LYS A 132 9.93 4.97 -7.30
CA LYS A 132 8.64 5.51 -6.90
C LYS A 132 8.23 6.64 -7.83
N ILE A 133 6.95 6.72 -8.15
CA ILE A 133 6.40 7.81 -8.95
C ILE A 133 5.12 8.34 -8.33
N VAL A 134 4.93 9.66 -8.36
CA VAL A 134 3.61 10.24 -8.12
C VAL A 134 2.78 10.07 -9.39
N SER A 135 1.58 9.48 -9.26
CA SER A 135 0.67 9.21 -10.38
C SER A 135 -0.57 10.09 -10.38
N HIS A 136 -0.95 10.67 -9.24
CA HIS A 136 -2.10 11.56 -9.08
C HIS A 136 -1.75 12.65 -8.05
N PRO A 137 -2.14 13.94 -8.24
CA PRO A 137 -3.02 14.47 -9.28
C PRO A 137 -2.35 14.69 -10.65
N HIS A 138 -1.03 14.64 -10.70
CA HIS A 138 -0.25 14.75 -11.92
C HIS A 138 0.58 13.48 -12.12
N PHE A 139 0.53 12.93 -13.33
CA PHE A 139 1.24 11.71 -13.66
C PHE A 139 2.73 12.01 -13.94
N HIS A 140 3.61 11.40 -13.15
CA HIS A 140 5.05 11.44 -13.34
C HIS A 140 5.58 10.06 -13.73
N CYS A 141 6.61 10.03 -14.56
CA CYS A 141 7.20 8.78 -15.05
C CYS A 141 8.64 9.04 -15.50
N PRO A 142 9.57 8.08 -15.31
CA PRO A 142 10.86 8.10 -15.97
C PRO A 142 10.75 8.32 -17.49
N THR A 143 11.80 8.86 -18.09
CA THR A 143 11.83 9.15 -19.54
C THR A 143 12.23 7.93 -20.37
N GLU A 144 12.90 6.97 -19.76
CA GLU A 144 13.37 5.74 -20.39
C GLU A 144 12.86 4.54 -19.58
N PRO A 145 12.56 3.39 -20.21
CA PRO A 145 12.43 3.23 -21.65
C PRO A 145 11.22 4.00 -22.21
N ASN A 146 11.24 4.40 -23.48
CA ASN A 146 10.16 5.23 -24.07
C ASN A 146 8.77 4.60 -23.92
N VAL A 147 8.68 3.27 -24.02
CA VAL A 147 7.43 2.50 -23.87
C VAL A 147 6.85 2.56 -22.46
N LEU A 148 7.66 2.86 -21.44
CA LEU A 148 7.22 2.89 -20.04
C LEU A 148 6.14 3.94 -19.84
N ARG A 149 6.31 5.15 -20.37
CA ARG A 149 5.37 6.25 -20.12
C ARG A 149 3.95 5.92 -20.57
N GLU A 150 3.79 5.48 -21.82
CA GLU A 150 2.48 5.23 -22.42
C GLU A 150 1.76 4.06 -21.73
N THR A 151 2.47 2.94 -21.56
CA THR A 151 1.91 1.74 -20.90
C THR A 151 1.57 2.01 -19.44
N LEU A 152 2.45 2.69 -18.71
CA LEU A 152 2.26 3.00 -17.30
C LEU A 152 1.15 4.01 -17.06
N GLN A 153 1.00 5.02 -17.92
CA GLN A 153 -0.06 6.01 -17.80
C GLN A 153 -1.45 5.38 -17.97
N GLU A 154 -1.64 4.57 -19.01
CA GLU A 154 -2.92 3.88 -19.24
C GLU A 154 -3.22 2.86 -18.14
N TYR A 155 -2.21 2.10 -17.71
CA TYR A 155 -2.34 1.18 -16.56
C TYR A 155 -2.73 1.94 -15.28
N SER A 156 -2.03 3.03 -14.97
CA SER A 156 -2.30 3.86 -13.79
C SER A 156 -3.73 4.38 -13.77
N LYS A 157 -4.23 4.87 -14.91
CA LYS A 157 -5.60 5.37 -15.03
C LYS A 157 -6.62 4.27 -14.72
N ARG A 158 -6.50 3.11 -15.38
CA ARG A 158 -7.45 1.99 -15.20
C ARG A 158 -7.39 1.39 -13.80
N LEU A 159 -6.20 1.23 -13.23
CA LEU A 159 -6.04 0.73 -11.87
C LEU A 159 -6.67 1.69 -10.85
N ARG A 160 -6.50 3.00 -11.05
CA ARG A 160 -7.13 4.01 -10.22
C ARG A 160 -8.66 3.98 -10.32
N GLU A 161 -9.21 3.79 -11.52
CA GLU A 161 -10.66 3.62 -11.73
C GLU A 161 -11.20 2.41 -10.95
N VAL A 162 -10.49 1.28 -10.95
CA VAL A 162 -10.83 0.11 -10.11
C VAL A 162 -10.83 0.48 -8.64
N GLY A 163 -9.78 1.15 -8.16
CA GLY A 163 -9.68 1.59 -6.77
C GLY A 163 -10.83 2.51 -6.34
N ILE A 164 -11.21 3.50 -7.16
CA ILE A 164 -12.34 4.39 -6.87
C ILE A 164 -13.66 3.61 -6.76
N ASN A 165 -13.92 2.64 -7.65
CA ASN A 165 -15.13 1.84 -7.57
C ASN A 165 -15.15 0.90 -6.35
N LEU A 166 -13.99 0.40 -5.92
CA LEU A 166 -13.87 -0.31 -4.63
C LEU A 166 -14.20 0.62 -3.46
N VAL A 167 -13.66 1.84 -3.43
CA VAL A 167 -13.94 2.86 -2.41
C VAL A 167 -15.44 3.19 -2.32
N ARG A 168 -16.11 3.31 -3.48
CA ARG A 168 -17.57 3.48 -3.55
C ARG A 168 -18.33 2.31 -2.96
N GLY A 169 -17.90 1.09 -3.30
CA GLY A 169 -18.46 -0.13 -2.71
C GLY A 169 -18.28 -0.18 -1.19
N ILE A 170 -17.09 0.19 -0.70
CA ILE A 170 -16.76 0.24 0.73
C ILE A 170 -17.67 1.26 1.44
N SER A 171 -17.87 2.44 0.87
CA SER A 171 -18.77 3.46 1.43
C SER A 171 -20.21 2.94 1.59
N LYS A 172 -20.74 2.30 0.54
CA LYS A 172 -22.07 1.66 0.58
C LYS A 172 -22.15 0.54 1.61
N SER A 173 -21.05 -0.19 1.84
CA SER A 173 -21.03 -1.36 2.72
C SER A 173 -21.27 -1.06 4.21
N PHE A 174 -21.05 0.19 4.64
CA PHE A 174 -21.42 0.68 5.96
C PHE A 174 -22.55 1.71 5.94
N GLY A 175 -23.35 1.72 4.85
CA GLY A 175 -24.61 2.45 4.78
C GLY A 175 -24.52 3.91 4.34
N GLN A 176 -23.36 4.39 3.92
CA GLN A 176 -23.19 5.76 3.42
C GLN A 176 -23.43 5.84 1.90
N GLU A 177 -23.57 7.07 1.39
CA GLU A 177 -23.60 7.27 -0.06
C GLU A 177 -22.28 6.86 -0.73
N GLU A 178 -22.33 6.55 -2.02
CA GLU A 178 -21.18 6.01 -2.74
C GLU A 178 -19.95 6.93 -2.74
N SER A 179 -20.17 8.25 -2.74
CA SER A 179 -19.11 9.26 -2.78
C SER A 179 -18.63 9.69 -1.38
N TYR A 180 -19.08 9.01 -0.31
CA TYR A 180 -18.78 9.41 1.06
C TYR A 180 -17.27 9.50 1.33
N ILE A 181 -16.53 8.39 1.14
CA ILE A 181 -15.07 8.38 1.33
C ILE A 181 -14.37 9.30 0.31
N GLU A 182 -14.85 9.36 -0.94
CA GLU A 182 -14.28 10.24 -1.98
C GLU A 182 -14.28 11.71 -1.53
N LYS A 183 -15.38 12.17 -0.92
CA LYS A 183 -15.50 13.52 -0.37
C LYS A 183 -14.70 13.70 0.90
N ALA A 184 -14.83 12.77 1.86
CA ALA A 184 -14.14 12.84 3.14
C ALA A 184 -12.61 12.93 2.99
N MET A 185 -12.06 12.28 1.97
CA MET A 185 -10.61 12.26 1.71
C MET A 185 -10.18 13.16 0.54
N SER A 186 -11.11 13.90 -0.08
CA SER A 186 -10.84 14.75 -1.25
C SER A 186 -10.11 14.01 -2.38
N LEU A 187 -10.59 12.82 -2.76
CA LEU A 187 -9.90 11.94 -3.70
C LEU A 187 -9.81 12.48 -5.14
N GLU A 188 -10.57 13.52 -5.50
CA GLU A 188 -10.39 14.22 -6.77
C GLU A 188 -8.98 14.85 -6.86
N SER A 189 -8.50 15.45 -5.76
CA SER A 189 -7.14 15.99 -5.61
C SER A 189 -6.26 15.08 -4.74
N GLY A 190 -6.59 13.79 -4.67
CA GLY A 190 -5.84 12.78 -3.92
C GLY A 190 -4.36 12.74 -4.28
N TYR A 191 -3.56 12.15 -3.40
CA TYR A 191 -2.14 11.94 -3.63
C TYR A 191 -1.85 10.46 -3.74
N ASP A 192 -1.69 10.01 -4.99
CA ASP A 192 -1.40 8.61 -5.30
C ASP A 192 0.03 8.48 -5.79
N PHE A 193 0.70 7.42 -5.35
CA PHE A 193 2.04 7.09 -5.82
C PHE A 193 2.19 5.59 -6.00
N PHE A 194 3.07 5.20 -6.93
CA PHE A 194 3.49 3.82 -7.08
C PHE A 194 4.86 3.58 -6.45
N THR A 195 5.10 2.35 -6.04
CA THR A 195 6.45 1.85 -5.73
C THR A 195 6.73 0.61 -6.56
N ALA A 196 7.48 0.73 -7.65
CA ALA A 196 8.02 -0.43 -8.34
C ALA A 196 9.15 -1.05 -7.53
N ASN A 197 9.10 -2.36 -7.35
CA ASN A 197 10.15 -3.12 -6.68
C ASN A 197 10.65 -4.22 -7.59
N ASP A 198 11.97 -4.36 -7.69
CA ASP A 198 12.66 -5.46 -8.35
C ASP A 198 13.41 -6.30 -7.32
N TYR A 199 13.04 -7.58 -7.27
CA TYR A 199 13.68 -8.59 -6.46
C TYR A 199 14.34 -9.61 -7.39
N PRO A 200 15.68 -9.59 -7.51
CA PRO A 200 16.42 -10.61 -8.25
C PRO A 200 16.14 -12.03 -7.72
N PRO A 201 16.38 -13.08 -8.53
CA PRO A 201 16.36 -14.46 -8.05
C PRO A 201 17.21 -14.64 -6.80
N ARG A 202 16.66 -15.30 -5.78
CA ARG A 202 17.33 -15.53 -4.49
C ARG A 202 16.94 -16.90 -3.96
N VAL A 203 17.84 -17.87 -4.15
CA VAL A 203 17.67 -19.26 -3.71
C VAL A 203 18.67 -19.54 -2.57
N SER A 204 18.22 -20.18 -1.50
CA SER A 204 19.06 -20.64 -0.39
C SER A 204 19.85 -19.53 0.33
N ALA A 205 19.27 -18.34 0.48
CA ALA A 205 19.86 -17.27 1.29
C ALA A 205 19.53 -17.46 2.78
N PRO A 206 20.45 -17.14 3.71
CA PRO A 206 20.19 -17.25 5.15
C PRO A 206 19.13 -16.27 5.63
N ASN A 207 18.97 -15.14 4.93
CA ASN A 207 17.91 -14.18 5.16
C ASN A 207 17.05 -14.00 3.92
N ILE A 208 15.74 -13.97 4.14
CA ILE A 208 14.72 -13.95 3.11
C ILE A 208 13.65 -12.88 3.37
N ILE A 209 13.83 -11.99 4.35
CA ILE A 209 12.89 -10.87 4.55
C ILE A 209 13.21 -9.75 3.56
N GLY A 210 12.38 -9.60 2.54
CA GLY A 210 12.47 -8.50 1.56
C GLY A 210 11.86 -7.19 2.06
N GLN A 211 10.88 -7.28 2.96
CA GLN A 211 10.30 -6.15 3.67
C GLN A 211 9.75 -6.65 5.00
N PHE A 212 10.09 -5.96 6.10
CA PHE A 212 9.60 -6.29 7.44
C PHE A 212 8.07 -6.17 7.55
N PRO A 213 7.45 -6.81 8.56
CA PRO A 213 6.07 -6.55 8.93
C PRO A 213 5.79 -5.05 9.05
N HIS A 214 4.79 -4.57 8.33
CA HIS A 214 4.37 -3.16 8.34
C HIS A 214 2.92 -3.01 7.92
N ASN A 215 2.40 -1.81 8.17
CA ASN A 215 1.17 -1.28 7.59
C ASN A 215 1.50 -0.29 6.48
N ASP A 216 0.54 -0.04 5.59
CA ASP A 216 0.67 0.95 4.54
C ASP A 216 -0.12 2.23 4.87
N PRO A 217 0.43 3.42 4.57
CA PRO A 217 -0.33 4.65 4.61
C PRO A 217 -1.30 4.75 3.42
N GLY A 218 -2.22 5.71 3.50
CA GLY A 218 -3.22 5.94 2.48
C GLY A 218 -4.52 5.16 2.74
N LEU A 219 -5.33 5.01 1.70
CA LEU A 219 -6.70 4.50 1.74
C LEU A 219 -6.77 3.03 1.32
N LEU A 220 -6.30 2.71 0.11
CA LEU A 220 -6.23 1.36 -0.45
C LEU A 220 -4.90 1.16 -1.16
N ILE A 221 -4.34 -0.03 -1.03
CA ILE A 221 -3.19 -0.46 -1.84
C ILE A 221 -3.68 -1.43 -2.89
N LEU A 222 -3.33 -1.18 -4.16
CA LEU A 222 -3.66 -2.06 -5.27
C LEU A 222 -2.37 -2.59 -5.89
N LEU A 223 -2.13 -3.88 -5.76
CA LEU A 223 -0.90 -4.54 -6.13
C LEU A 223 -1.12 -5.54 -7.27
N VAL A 224 -0.29 -5.42 -8.30
CA VAL A 224 -0.07 -6.45 -9.32
C VAL A 224 1.39 -6.87 -9.28
N GLN A 225 1.65 -8.13 -9.64
CA GLN A 225 2.98 -8.74 -9.62
C GLN A 225 3.19 -9.60 -10.87
N ASN A 226 4.42 -9.71 -11.37
CA ASN A 226 4.72 -10.51 -12.56
C ASN A 226 4.66 -12.03 -12.28
N VAL A 227 4.96 -12.44 -11.05
CA VAL A 227 4.92 -13.83 -10.59
C VAL A 227 4.27 -13.89 -9.22
N SER A 228 3.64 -15.03 -8.92
CA SER A 228 2.98 -15.26 -7.64
C SER A 228 3.99 -15.49 -6.52
N GLY A 229 3.57 -15.18 -5.28
CA GLY A 229 4.33 -15.44 -4.08
C GLY A 229 5.10 -14.24 -3.51
N GLY A 230 5.74 -14.49 -2.39
CA GLY A 230 6.52 -13.54 -1.61
C GLY A 230 5.72 -12.66 -0.65
N LEU A 231 4.57 -12.11 -1.06
CA LEU A 231 3.72 -11.35 -0.14
C LEU A 231 3.06 -12.29 0.89
N GLN A 232 3.12 -11.89 2.17
CA GLN A 232 2.41 -12.55 3.27
C GLN A 232 1.62 -11.51 4.08
N LEU A 233 0.37 -11.85 4.41
CA LEU A 233 -0.56 -10.99 5.14
C LEU A 233 -0.82 -11.61 6.52
N TYR A 234 -0.86 -10.79 7.57
CA TYR A 234 -1.12 -11.28 8.92
C TYR A 234 -2.62 -11.31 9.18
N HIS A 235 -3.16 -12.51 9.44
CA HIS A 235 -4.59 -12.70 9.66
C HIS A 235 -4.82 -13.72 10.77
N LYS A 236 -5.65 -13.39 11.77
CA LYS A 236 -6.04 -14.29 12.88
C LYS A 236 -4.86 -15.04 13.52
N GLY A 237 -3.76 -14.32 13.79
CA GLY A 237 -2.59 -14.88 14.49
C GLY A 237 -1.60 -15.65 13.61
N LYS A 238 -1.76 -15.62 12.28
CA LYS A 238 -0.90 -16.37 11.35
C LYS A 238 -0.54 -15.54 10.11
N TRP A 239 0.61 -15.83 9.54
CA TRP A 239 1.03 -15.32 8.23
C TRP A 239 0.39 -16.16 7.11
N VAL A 240 -0.40 -15.52 6.25
CA VAL A 240 -1.07 -16.14 5.09
C VAL A 240 -0.34 -15.75 3.81
N LYS A 241 0.01 -16.74 2.98
CA LYS A 241 0.69 -16.51 1.70
C LYS A 241 -0.29 -15.99 0.64
N ALA A 242 0.05 -14.89 -0.03
CA ALA A 242 -0.71 -14.34 -1.15
C ALA A 242 -0.30 -14.96 -2.51
N ASN A 243 -0.47 -16.28 -2.61
CA ASN A 243 -0.18 -17.06 -3.81
C ASN A 243 -1.37 -17.00 -4.79
N LEU A 244 -1.57 -15.84 -5.42
CA LEU A 244 -2.69 -15.57 -6.32
C LEU A 244 -2.24 -15.51 -7.78
N ASN A 245 -3.21 -15.59 -8.71
CA ASN A 245 -2.95 -15.41 -10.13
C ASN A 245 -2.29 -14.02 -10.37
N PRO A 246 -1.16 -13.93 -11.09
CA PRO A 246 -0.47 -12.67 -11.39
C PRO A 246 -1.33 -11.59 -12.06
N HIS A 247 -2.40 -11.97 -12.76
CA HIS A 247 -3.33 -11.02 -13.40
C HIS A 247 -4.40 -10.49 -12.45
N TRP A 248 -4.53 -11.04 -11.24
CA TRP A 248 -5.48 -10.52 -10.25
C TRP A 248 -4.85 -9.36 -9.48
N ILE A 249 -5.69 -8.41 -9.09
CA ILE A 249 -5.26 -7.28 -8.26
C ILE A 249 -5.38 -7.70 -6.80
N ILE A 250 -4.27 -7.67 -6.07
CA ILE A 250 -4.28 -7.83 -4.61
C ILE A 250 -4.61 -6.47 -4.01
N VAL A 251 -5.57 -6.43 -3.10
CA VAL A 251 -5.98 -5.22 -2.41
C VAL A 251 -5.80 -5.41 -0.91
N ASN A 252 -5.13 -4.47 -0.25
CA ASN A 252 -5.16 -4.33 1.21
C ASN A 252 -5.67 -2.96 1.61
N LEU A 253 -6.39 -2.93 2.72
CA LEU A 253 -6.81 -1.70 3.38
C LEU A 253 -5.60 -1.07 4.07
N ALA A 254 -5.57 0.26 4.05
CA ALA A 254 -4.49 1.07 4.56
C ALA A 254 -4.97 2.01 5.68
N ASP A 255 -4.01 2.68 6.30
CA ASP A 255 -4.19 3.37 7.58
C ASP A 255 -5.30 4.41 7.61
N HIS A 256 -5.51 5.16 6.53
CA HIS A 256 -6.51 6.24 6.51
C HIS A 256 -7.94 5.71 6.45
N LEU A 257 -8.15 4.50 5.91
CA LEU A 257 -9.45 3.85 6.04
C LEU A 257 -9.70 3.40 7.47
N GLU A 258 -8.66 2.90 8.15
CA GLU A 258 -8.76 2.52 9.54
C GLU A 258 -9.04 3.73 10.44
N ILE A 259 -8.33 4.83 10.22
CA ILE A 259 -8.54 6.09 10.94
C ILE A 259 -9.97 6.59 10.73
N LEU A 260 -10.41 6.71 9.47
CA LEU A 260 -11.76 7.19 9.15
C LEU A 260 -12.84 6.32 9.82
N THR A 261 -12.68 5.00 9.78
CA THR A 261 -13.66 4.05 10.33
C THR A 261 -13.49 3.78 11.82
N ASN A 262 -12.69 4.59 12.52
CA ASN A 262 -12.37 4.47 13.94
C ASN A 262 -11.95 3.04 14.35
N GLY A 263 -11.16 2.37 13.50
CA GLY A 263 -10.69 1.02 13.77
C GLY A 263 -11.62 -0.11 13.35
N LYS A 264 -12.80 0.17 12.76
CA LYS A 264 -13.72 -0.88 12.29
C LYS A 264 -13.12 -1.68 11.14
N TYR A 265 -12.52 -1.02 10.15
CA TYR A 265 -11.78 -1.67 9.08
C TYR A 265 -10.29 -1.55 9.33
N LYS A 266 -9.60 -2.68 9.46
CA LYS A 266 -8.20 -2.71 9.88
C LYS A 266 -7.25 -2.59 8.69
N SER A 267 -6.24 -1.73 8.86
CA SER A 267 -5.04 -1.70 8.04
C SER A 267 -4.30 -3.02 8.23
N THR A 268 -4.03 -3.72 7.13
CA THR A 268 -3.48 -5.09 7.21
C THR A 268 -1.97 -5.06 7.39
N VAL A 269 -1.50 -5.66 8.49
CA VAL A 269 -0.07 -5.92 8.66
C VAL A 269 0.38 -6.97 7.65
N HIS A 270 1.44 -6.69 6.92
CA HIS A 270 1.94 -7.57 5.88
C HIS A 270 3.46 -7.49 5.76
N ARG A 271 4.08 -8.49 5.12
CA ARG A 271 5.53 -8.58 4.91
C ARG A 271 5.84 -9.16 3.54
N VAL A 272 7.09 -9.00 3.10
CA VAL A 272 7.58 -9.62 1.85
C VAL A 272 8.68 -10.61 2.18
N ILE A 273 8.50 -11.85 1.75
CA ILE A 273 9.49 -12.91 1.79
C ILE A 273 10.06 -13.13 0.38
N VAL A 274 11.39 -13.19 0.26
CA VAL A 274 12.11 -13.38 -1.00
C VAL A 274 12.91 -14.68 -0.96
N ASN A 275 12.28 -15.73 -1.48
CA ASN A 275 12.90 -17.03 -1.76
C ASN A 275 12.46 -17.48 -3.15
N ASN A 276 12.65 -16.60 -4.13
CA ASN A 276 12.14 -16.72 -5.48
C ASN A 276 13.22 -17.28 -6.42
N GLU A 277 12.87 -18.31 -7.18
CA GLU A 277 13.74 -18.90 -8.22
C GLU A 277 13.86 -18.00 -9.45
N VAL A 278 12.87 -17.13 -9.66
CA VAL A 278 12.75 -16.23 -10.80
C VAL A 278 12.66 -14.78 -10.34
N ARG A 279 13.03 -13.83 -11.20
CA ARG A 279 12.95 -12.39 -10.93
C ARG A 279 11.50 -12.00 -10.59
N ARG A 280 11.31 -11.32 -9.46
CA ARG A 280 10.00 -10.86 -9.00
C ARG A 280 9.93 -9.35 -9.06
N VAL A 281 9.00 -8.84 -9.87
CA VAL A 281 8.68 -7.42 -9.98
C VAL A 281 7.27 -7.17 -9.48
N THR A 282 7.12 -6.15 -8.66
CA THR A 282 5.82 -5.71 -8.13
C THR A 282 5.60 -4.24 -8.39
N PHE A 283 4.35 -3.83 -8.54
CA PHE A 283 4.02 -2.44 -8.78
C PHE A 283 2.76 -1.98 -8.02
N PRO A 284 2.81 -1.93 -6.67
CA PRO A 284 1.73 -1.41 -5.84
C PRO A 284 1.44 0.07 -6.08
N LEU A 285 0.16 0.38 -6.25
CA LEU A 285 -0.42 1.73 -6.16
C LEU A 285 -0.82 1.99 -4.71
N PHE A 286 -0.31 3.07 -4.14
CA PHE A 286 -0.77 3.64 -2.88
C PHE A 286 -1.79 4.72 -3.22
N MET A 287 -3.08 4.40 -3.09
CA MET A 287 -4.17 5.36 -3.26
C MET A 287 -4.40 6.08 -1.95
N GLY A 288 -4.40 7.42 -1.95
CA GLY A 288 -4.44 8.20 -0.71
C GLY A 288 -5.35 9.44 -0.78
N PRO A 289 -5.64 10.04 0.39
CA PRO A 289 -6.31 11.34 0.46
C PRO A 289 -5.54 12.44 -0.27
N SER A 290 -6.17 13.61 -0.43
CA SER A 290 -5.41 14.83 -0.74
C SER A 290 -4.41 15.10 0.37
N LEU A 291 -3.22 15.61 0.03
CA LEU A 291 -2.18 15.95 1.01
C LEU A 291 -2.69 16.90 2.10
N GLU A 292 -3.60 17.81 1.75
CA GLU A 292 -4.17 18.81 2.67
C GLU A 292 -5.45 18.33 3.37
N ALA A 293 -5.94 17.11 3.05
CA ALA A 293 -7.12 16.56 3.71
C ALA A 293 -6.76 16.08 5.11
N THR A 294 -7.46 16.61 6.12
CA THR A 294 -7.42 16.10 7.48
C THR A 294 -8.28 14.86 7.59
N VAL A 295 -7.68 13.74 8.03
CA VAL A 295 -8.40 12.49 8.28
C VAL A 295 -8.42 12.23 9.79
N SER A 296 -9.60 11.93 10.31
CA SER A 296 -9.88 11.60 11.71
C SER A 296 -11.02 10.57 11.77
N PRO A 297 -11.25 9.92 12.92
CA PRO A 297 -12.46 9.12 13.13
C PRO A 297 -13.72 9.88 12.73
N ALA A 298 -14.51 9.30 11.82
CA ALA A 298 -15.74 9.94 11.37
C ALA A 298 -16.82 9.81 12.45
N PRO A 299 -17.71 10.81 12.60
CA PRO A 299 -18.69 10.85 13.70
C PRO A 299 -19.60 9.61 13.77
N GLU A 300 -19.93 8.98 12.65
CA GLU A 300 -20.78 7.78 12.61
C GLU A 300 -20.08 6.51 13.14
N PHE A 301 -18.77 6.55 13.38
CA PHE A 301 -18.00 5.45 13.99
C PHE A 301 -17.55 5.79 15.42
N VAL A 302 -18.07 6.87 16.01
CA VAL A 302 -17.71 7.34 17.34
C VAL A 302 -18.97 7.47 18.18
N ASP A 303 -18.97 6.85 19.35
CA ASP A 303 -20.02 6.97 20.36
C ASP A 303 -19.44 6.86 21.78
N GLU A 304 -20.29 6.78 22.81
CA GLU A 304 -19.86 6.68 24.20
C GLU A 304 -19.11 5.38 24.50
N ASP A 305 -19.43 4.29 23.81
CA ASP A 305 -18.82 2.97 23.98
C ASP A 305 -17.59 2.78 23.07
N ASN A 306 -17.50 3.53 21.97
CA ASN A 306 -16.40 3.55 21.02
C ASN A 306 -15.87 4.97 20.79
N PRO A 307 -15.12 5.55 21.75
CA PRO A 307 -14.56 6.89 21.61
C PRO A 307 -13.53 6.95 20.46
N PRO A 308 -13.11 8.16 20.02
CA PRO A 308 -12.08 8.29 19.00
C PRO A 308 -10.80 7.54 19.41
N ALA A 309 -10.34 6.65 18.55
CA ALA A 309 -9.12 5.86 18.76
C ALA A 309 -7.87 6.50 18.15
N TYR A 310 -8.03 7.55 17.34
CA TYR A 310 -6.96 8.19 16.59
C TYR A 310 -7.06 9.71 16.62
N HIS A 311 -5.91 10.39 16.69
CA HIS A 311 -5.80 11.82 16.45
C HIS A 311 -6.04 12.16 14.97
N GLY A 312 -6.73 13.27 14.73
CA GLY A 312 -6.86 13.83 13.38
C GLY A 312 -5.58 14.49 12.90
N MET A 313 -5.19 14.26 11.65
CA MET A 313 -3.97 14.81 11.05
C MET A 313 -4.17 14.97 9.53
N THR A 314 -3.48 15.92 8.90
CA THR A 314 -3.45 15.99 7.43
C THR A 314 -2.67 14.81 6.85
N TYR A 315 -3.02 14.35 5.64
CA TYR A 315 -2.28 13.26 5.02
C TYR A 315 -0.80 13.61 4.79
N LYS A 316 -0.49 14.88 4.52
CA LYS A 316 0.88 15.36 4.40
C LYS A 316 1.66 15.22 5.71
N GLU A 317 1.12 15.75 6.81
CA GLU A 317 1.75 15.62 8.13
C GLU A 317 1.97 14.15 8.50
N TYR A 318 0.99 13.30 8.17
CA TYR A 318 1.08 11.86 8.39
C TYR A 318 2.28 11.24 7.64
N LEU A 319 2.41 11.52 6.34
CA LEU A 319 3.48 10.99 5.51
C LEU A 319 4.85 11.59 5.81
N GLU A 320 4.91 12.83 6.30
CA GLU A 320 6.14 13.54 6.67
C GLU A 320 6.57 13.27 8.13
N ALA A 321 5.73 12.57 8.91
CA ALA A 321 6.06 12.14 10.26
C ALA A 321 7.41 11.39 10.28
N ASN A 322 8.19 11.60 11.35
CA ASN A 322 9.54 11.05 11.48
C ASN A 322 10.51 11.44 10.35
N GLN A 323 10.32 12.65 9.79
CA GLN A 323 11.18 13.22 8.73
C GLN A 323 11.18 12.38 7.45
N HIS A 324 10.09 11.66 7.21
CA HIS A 324 9.90 10.94 5.96
C HIS A 324 9.52 11.91 4.85
N HIS A 325 9.81 11.53 3.61
CA HIS A 325 9.29 12.23 2.46
C HIS A 325 7.91 11.67 2.11
N VAL A 326 7.02 12.50 1.54
CA VAL A 326 5.66 12.09 1.16
C VAL A 326 5.60 10.84 0.29
N ILE A 327 6.57 10.67 -0.62
CA ILE A 327 6.64 9.49 -1.50
C ILE A 327 7.29 8.27 -0.81
N GLU A 328 7.85 8.40 0.40
CA GLU A 328 8.38 7.23 1.10
C GLU A 328 7.28 6.27 1.49
N GLY A 329 6.07 6.78 1.77
CA GLY A 329 4.90 5.96 2.03
C GLY A 329 5.06 5.10 3.28
N LYS A 330 5.46 5.71 4.41
CA LYS A 330 5.61 4.99 5.68
C LYS A 330 4.42 5.25 6.60
N SER A 331 3.91 4.18 7.20
CA SER A 331 2.89 4.26 8.24
C SER A 331 3.43 4.95 9.50
N CYS A 332 2.59 5.75 10.14
CA CYS A 332 2.77 6.25 11.50
C CYS A 332 1.54 5.96 12.39
N LEU A 333 0.72 4.97 12.02
CA LEU A 333 -0.60 4.70 12.61
C LEU A 333 -0.55 4.56 14.14
N GLN A 334 0.45 3.84 14.67
CA GLN A 334 0.59 3.64 16.11
C GLN A 334 0.93 4.94 16.87
N GLN A 335 1.57 5.91 16.22
CA GLN A 335 2.01 7.15 16.85
C GLN A 335 0.86 8.14 17.05
N ILE A 336 -0.20 8.00 16.25
CA ILE A 336 -1.39 8.87 16.32
C ILE A 336 -2.55 8.22 17.07
N ARG A 337 -2.37 7.01 17.63
CA ARG A 337 -3.38 6.31 18.42
C ARG A 337 -3.55 6.97 19.80
N LEU A 338 -4.80 7.10 20.24
CA LEU A 338 -5.20 7.75 21.51
C LEU A 338 -5.08 6.83 22.73
#